data_AF-A0A7R9WG44-F1
#
_entry.id   AF-A0A7R9WG44-F1
#
_cell.length_a   1.000
_cell.length_b   1.000
_cell.length_c   1.000
_cell.angle_alpha   90.00
_cell.angle_beta   90.00
_cell.angle_gamma   90.00
#
_symmetry.space_group_name_H-M   'P 1'
#
loop_
_entity.id
_entity.type
_entity.pdbx_description
1 polymer ?
#
loop_
_entity_poly.entity_id
_entity_poly.type
_entity_poly.pdbx_seq_one_letter_code
_entity_poly.pdbx_strand_id
1 'polypeptide(L)'
;AFGEQYATIHRLETNKLRNVAKLFAHLLHTDSMPWECLSIVHLNEDETTSSSRIFIKILVQEMAEAMGMRRLQERFESEESGADRDLEVHERWFAGMFPKDNPRNARYAINFFTTIGLGPLTDGMREWLKDAPKMILAQAKEKAEREAAEAAAKAAAAEGGNES
;
A
#
# COMPACT_ATOMS: atom_id res chain seq x y z
N ALA A 1 -11.94 -16.48 4.66
CA ALA A 1 -13.10 -15.59 4.46
C ALA A 1 -12.77 -14.33 3.63
N PHE A 2 -12.23 -13.24 4.20
CA PHE A 2 -11.94 -12.00 3.42
C PHE A 2 -11.01 -12.26 2.23
N GLY A 3 -9.85 -12.90 2.47
CA GLY A 3 -8.87 -13.11 1.41
C GLY A 3 -9.34 -13.97 0.24
N GLU A 4 -10.08 -15.03 0.51
CA GLU A 4 -10.67 -15.87 -0.54
C GLU A 4 -11.71 -15.11 -1.38
N GLN A 5 -12.54 -14.29 -0.72
CA GLN A 5 -13.51 -13.45 -1.41
C GLN A 5 -12.79 -12.39 -2.24
N TYR A 6 -11.84 -11.66 -1.64
CA TYR A 6 -11.05 -10.63 -2.32
C TYR A 6 -10.33 -11.18 -3.56
N ALA A 7 -9.72 -12.36 -3.47
CA ALA A 7 -9.07 -13.03 -4.59
C ALA A 7 -10.03 -13.39 -5.74
N THR A 8 -11.32 -13.55 -5.46
CA THR A 8 -12.34 -14.00 -6.42
C THR A 8 -13.37 -12.94 -6.80
N ILE A 9 -13.24 -11.68 -6.32
CA ILE A 9 -14.19 -10.59 -6.62
C ILE A 9 -14.36 -10.30 -8.10
N HIS A 10 -13.35 -10.58 -8.91
CA HIS A 10 -13.41 -10.41 -10.37
C HIS A 10 -14.45 -11.32 -11.03
N ARG A 11 -14.89 -12.39 -10.36
CA ARG A 11 -15.94 -13.31 -10.81
C ARG A 11 -17.34 -12.89 -10.37
N LEU A 12 -17.45 -11.89 -9.50
CA LEU A 12 -18.73 -11.43 -8.98
C LEU A 12 -19.37 -10.43 -9.94
N GLU A 13 -20.68 -10.61 -10.16
CA GLU A 13 -21.50 -9.58 -10.79
C GLU A 13 -21.53 -8.30 -9.93
N THR A 14 -21.67 -7.15 -10.59
CA THR A 14 -21.57 -5.81 -9.97
C THR A 14 -22.39 -5.66 -8.68
N ASN A 15 -23.62 -6.16 -8.65
CA ASN A 15 -24.49 -6.04 -7.46
C ASN A 15 -23.98 -6.90 -6.29
N LYS A 16 -23.50 -8.11 -6.57
CA LYS A 16 -22.92 -8.99 -5.54
C LYS A 16 -21.63 -8.39 -4.99
N LEU A 17 -20.78 -7.87 -5.88
CA LEU A 17 -19.54 -7.19 -5.49
C LEU A 17 -19.83 -6.02 -4.55
N ARG A 18 -20.83 -5.18 -4.87
CA ARG A 18 -21.28 -4.07 -4.02
C ARG A 18 -21.72 -4.54 -2.63
N ASN A 19 -22.54 -5.59 -2.57
CA ASN A 19 -23.04 -6.13 -1.30
C ASN A 19 -21.92 -6.71 -0.43
N VAL A 20 -20.99 -7.45 -1.05
CA VAL A 20 -19.84 -8.03 -0.33
C VAL A 20 -18.91 -6.93 0.20
N ALA A 21 -18.66 -5.87 -0.59
CA ALA A 21 -17.87 -4.72 -0.13
C ALA A 21 -18.52 -4.02 1.07
N LYS A 22 -19.83 -3.76 1.03
CA LYS A 22 -20.58 -3.17 2.15
C LYS A 22 -20.55 -4.05 3.40
N LEU A 23 -20.69 -5.36 3.25
CA LEU A 23 -20.60 -6.32 4.35
C LEU A 23 -19.24 -6.25 5.04
N PHE A 24 -18.14 -6.31 4.28
CA PHE A 24 -16.80 -6.24 4.86
C PHE A 24 -16.50 -4.86 5.46
N ALA A 25 -16.99 -3.77 4.86
CA ALA A 25 -16.90 -2.44 5.45
C ALA A 25 -17.57 -2.41 6.82
N HIS A 26 -18.76 -3.00 6.94
CA HIS A 26 -19.47 -3.11 8.21
C HIS A 26 -18.68 -3.87 9.27
N LEU A 27 -18.11 -5.01 8.89
CA LEU A 27 -17.32 -5.83 9.82
C LEU A 27 -16.04 -5.12 10.28
N LEU A 28 -15.38 -4.37 9.40
CA LEU A 28 -14.18 -3.61 9.73
C LEU A 28 -14.48 -2.41 10.63
N HIS A 29 -15.47 -1.58 10.27
CA HIS A 29 -15.75 -0.35 11.03
C HIS A 29 -16.40 -0.62 12.40
N THR A 30 -16.95 -1.82 12.62
CA THR A 30 -17.46 -2.28 13.92
C THR A 30 -16.43 -3.08 14.72
N ASP A 31 -15.18 -3.16 14.25
CA ASP A 31 -14.10 -3.96 14.85
C ASP A 31 -14.48 -5.45 15.05
N SER A 32 -15.41 -5.96 14.22
CA SER A 32 -15.82 -7.37 14.18
C SER A 32 -14.92 -8.24 13.29
N MET A 33 -13.97 -7.63 12.58
CA MET A 33 -12.97 -8.28 11.75
C MET A 33 -11.60 -7.61 11.96
N PRO A 34 -10.49 -8.38 12.07
CA PRO A 34 -9.16 -7.81 12.14
C PRO A 34 -8.81 -7.02 10.87
N TRP A 35 -8.28 -5.81 11.06
CA TRP A 35 -7.87 -4.94 9.94
C TRP A 35 -6.64 -5.47 9.19
N GLU A 36 -5.88 -6.39 9.79
CA GLU A 36 -4.81 -7.17 9.14
C GLU A 36 -5.24 -7.82 7.82
N CYS A 37 -6.53 -8.14 7.68
CA CYS A 37 -7.04 -8.74 6.44
C CYS A 37 -6.87 -7.82 5.21
N LEU A 38 -6.65 -6.52 5.40
CA LEU A 38 -6.40 -5.55 4.33
C LEU A 38 -4.97 -5.63 3.77
N SER A 39 -4.06 -6.38 4.40
CA SER A 39 -2.67 -6.58 3.93
C SER A 39 -2.55 -7.16 2.51
N ILE A 40 -3.58 -7.86 2.05
CA ILE A 40 -3.62 -8.45 0.70
C ILE A 40 -4.08 -7.46 -0.38
N VAL A 41 -4.55 -6.28 0.02
CA VAL A 41 -5.11 -5.27 -0.89
C VAL A 41 -3.97 -4.44 -1.44
N HIS A 42 -3.78 -4.51 -2.76
CA HIS A 42 -2.76 -3.76 -3.47
C HIS A 42 -3.41 -2.74 -4.41
N LEU A 43 -2.95 -1.49 -4.29
CA LEU A 43 -3.42 -0.36 -5.09
C LEU A 43 -2.28 0.17 -5.97
N ASN A 44 -2.07 -0.52 -7.09
CA ASN A 44 -1.09 -0.17 -8.12
C ASN A 44 -1.64 -0.47 -9.51
N GLU A 45 -0.93 -0.05 -10.55
CA GLU A 45 -1.40 -0.23 -11.93
C GLU A 45 -1.32 -1.69 -12.41
N ASP A 46 -0.39 -2.46 -11.84
CA ASP A 46 -0.03 -3.79 -12.35
C ASP A 46 -0.96 -4.89 -11.82
N GLU A 47 -1.45 -4.78 -10.58
CA GLU A 47 -2.26 -5.80 -9.89
C GLU A 47 -3.74 -5.40 -9.73
N THR A 48 -4.05 -4.11 -9.76
CA THR A 48 -5.43 -3.64 -9.50
C THR A 48 -6.31 -3.74 -10.76
N THR A 49 -7.33 -4.59 -10.70
CA THR A 49 -8.36 -4.75 -11.74
C THR A 49 -9.53 -3.77 -11.57
N SER A 50 -10.41 -3.65 -12.58
CA SER A 50 -11.64 -2.85 -12.46
C SER A 50 -12.52 -3.30 -11.30
N SER A 51 -12.63 -4.61 -11.05
CA SER A 51 -13.42 -5.16 -9.94
C SER A 51 -12.80 -4.82 -8.59
N SER A 52 -11.48 -4.90 -8.45
CA SER A 52 -10.84 -4.50 -7.20
C SER A 52 -10.95 -2.98 -6.96
N ARG A 53 -10.86 -2.14 -8.00
CA ARG A 53 -11.14 -0.69 -7.87
C ARG A 53 -12.53 -0.41 -7.34
N ILE A 54 -13.56 -1.08 -7.89
CA ILE A 54 -14.95 -0.90 -7.44
C ILE A 54 -15.10 -1.38 -5.99
N PHE A 55 -14.51 -2.53 -5.66
CA PHE A 55 -14.57 -3.10 -4.32
C PHE A 55 -13.93 -2.17 -3.29
N ILE A 56 -12.68 -1.76 -3.51
CA ILE A 56 -11.94 -0.87 -2.60
C ILE A 56 -12.66 0.47 -2.47
N LYS A 57 -13.17 1.03 -3.58
CA LYS A 57 -13.96 2.28 -3.55
C LYS A 57 -15.11 2.17 -2.56
N ILE A 58 -15.94 1.15 -2.69
CA ILE A 58 -17.12 0.98 -1.85
C ILE A 58 -16.70 0.70 -0.40
N LEU A 59 -15.73 -0.20 -0.21
CA LEU A 59 -15.23 -0.57 1.10
C LEU A 59 -14.82 0.67 1.91
N VAL A 60 -13.96 1.53 1.35
CA VAL A 60 -13.44 2.70 2.07
C VAL A 60 -14.46 3.83 2.16
N GLN A 61 -15.33 4.01 1.15
CA GLN A 61 -16.42 5.00 1.24
C GLN A 61 -17.40 4.66 2.36
N GLU A 62 -17.83 3.41 2.48
CA GLU A 62 -18.76 2.99 3.55
C GLU A 62 -18.11 3.10 4.94
N MET A 63 -16.82 2.78 5.07
CA MET A 63 -16.09 2.99 6.33
C MET A 63 -15.99 4.49 6.68
N ALA A 64 -15.72 5.35 5.69
CA ALA A 64 -15.65 6.80 5.89
C ALA A 64 -17.01 7.39 6.28
N GLU A 65 -18.10 6.89 5.70
CA GLU A 65 -19.47 7.28 6.06
C GLU A 65 -19.84 6.82 7.48
N ALA A 66 -19.44 5.61 7.88
CA ALA A 66 -19.80 5.05 9.19
C ALA A 66 -19.00 5.64 10.36
N MET A 67 -17.70 5.89 10.18
CA MET A 67 -16.80 6.33 11.25
C MET A 67 -16.48 7.83 11.22
N GLY A 68 -16.69 8.46 10.06
CA GLY A 68 -16.18 9.79 9.76
C GLY A 68 -14.72 9.76 9.28
N MET A 69 -14.37 10.74 8.43
CA MET A 69 -13.05 10.83 7.80
C MET A 69 -11.90 10.88 8.79
N ARG A 70 -12.03 11.69 9.85
CA ARG A 70 -10.98 11.88 10.85
C ARG A 70 -10.61 10.57 11.55
N ARG A 71 -11.61 9.86 12.08
CA ARG A 71 -11.40 8.59 12.77
C ARG A 71 -10.86 7.50 11.83
N LEU A 72 -11.29 7.52 10.56
CA LEU A 72 -10.75 6.61 9.56
C LEU A 72 -9.28 6.91 9.23
N GLN A 73 -8.91 8.18 9.13
CA GLN A 73 -7.52 8.61 8.93
C GLN A 73 -6.65 8.17 10.12
N GLU A 74 -7.09 8.47 11.35
CA GLU A 74 -6.42 8.07 12.60
C GLU A 74 -6.22 6.54 12.66
N ARG A 75 -7.19 5.76 12.18
CA ARG A 75 -7.06 4.29 12.07
C ARG A 75 -6.01 3.85 11.06
N PHE A 76 -5.89 4.50 9.91
CA PHE A 76 -4.90 4.13 8.89
C PHE A 76 -3.49 4.65 9.21
N GLU A 77 -3.36 5.79 9.89
CA GLU A 77 -2.07 6.45 10.19
C GLU A 77 -1.41 5.99 11.49
N SER A 78 -2.03 5.06 12.24
CA SER A 78 -1.50 4.44 13.47
C SER A 78 -1.36 5.37 14.69
N GLU A 79 -1.80 6.63 14.64
CA GLU A 79 -1.57 7.60 15.74
C GLU A 79 -2.40 7.35 17.02
N GLU A 80 -3.54 6.63 16.95
CA GLU A 80 -4.45 6.50 18.11
C GLU A 80 -4.49 5.10 18.75
N SER A 81 -3.74 4.12 18.23
CA SER A 81 -3.55 2.85 18.96
C SER A 81 -2.36 2.99 19.91
N GLY A 82 -2.49 3.80 20.95
CA GLY A 82 -1.56 3.80 22.10
C GLY A 82 -1.53 2.48 22.87
N ALA A 83 -2.05 1.39 22.29
CA ALA A 83 -2.22 0.07 22.88
C ALA A 83 -1.51 -1.06 22.10
N ASP A 84 -1.16 -0.87 20.82
CA ASP A 84 -0.43 -1.88 20.05
C ASP A 84 1.08 -1.64 20.10
N ARG A 85 1.79 -2.59 20.70
CA ARG A 85 3.25 -2.58 20.85
C ARG A 85 4.03 -2.71 19.54
N ASP A 86 3.36 -2.78 18.39
CA ASP A 86 3.96 -3.10 17.10
C ASP A 86 3.42 -2.18 15.97
N LEU A 87 3.71 -0.88 16.06
CA LEU A 87 3.41 0.11 15.00
C LEU A 87 3.90 -0.35 13.60
N GLU A 88 5.03 -1.06 13.56
CA GLU A 88 5.60 -1.60 12.31
C GLU A 88 4.69 -2.67 11.67
N VAL A 89 3.95 -3.46 12.48
CA VAL A 89 3.03 -4.47 11.97
C VAL A 89 1.77 -3.81 11.41
N HIS A 90 1.29 -2.75 12.05
CA HIS A 90 0.13 -1.98 11.60
C HIS A 90 0.37 -1.32 10.24
N GLU A 91 1.53 -0.68 10.05
CA GLU A 91 1.89 -0.09 8.76
C GLU A 91 1.90 -1.13 7.63
N ARG A 92 2.36 -2.36 7.92
CA ARG A 92 2.40 -3.46 6.94
C ARG A 92 1.01 -3.88 6.47
N TRP A 93 -0.03 -3.74 7.29
CA TRP A 93 -1.40 -4.08 6.90
C TRP A 93 -1.96 -3.17 5.82
N PHE A 94 -1.48 -1.92 5.74
CA PHE A 94 -1.98 -0.95 4.78
C PHE A 94 -0.97 -0.55 3.71
N ALA A 95 0.25 -1.10 3.77
CA ALA A 95 1.32 -0.80 2.82
C ALA A 95 0.90 -0.99 1.35
N GLY A 96 0.07 -1.99 1.05
CA GLY A 96 -0.46 -2.20 -0.30
C GLY A 96 -1.51 -1.17 -0.73
N MET A 97 -2.30 -0.63 0.21
CA MET A 97 -3.31 0.40 -0.05
C MET A 97 -2.70 1.81 -0.12
N PHE A 98 -1.67 2.08 0.67
CA PHE A 98 -0.95 3.35 0.73
C PHE A 98 0.54 3.16 0.40
N PRO A 99 0.86 2.78 -0.85
CA PRO A 99 2.23 2.45 -1.24
C PRO A 99 3.16 3.66 -1.15
N LYS A 100 4.28 3.48 -0.44
CA LYS A 100 5.43 4.41 -0.35
C LYS A 100 6.72 3.74 -0.86
N ASP A 101 6.59 2.76 -1.74
CA ASP A 101 7.69 1.99 -2.33
C ASP A 101 8.31 2.71 -3.53
N ASN A 102 7.46 3.20 -4.44
CA ASN A 102 7.90 3.92 -5.63
C ASN A 102 6.90 5.03 -6.02
N PRO A 103 7.37 6.09 -6.72
CA PRO A 103 6.51 7.22 -7.07
C PRO A 103 5.38 6.90 -8.04
N ARG A 104 5.47 5.82 -8.83
CA ARG A 104 4.40 5.43 -9.76
C ARG A 104 3.21 4.89 -8.97
N ASN A 105 3.45 3.96 -8.05
CA ASN A 105 2.44 3.37 -7.18
C ASN A 105 1.80 4.41 -6.26
N ALA A 106 2.62 5.25 -5.61
CA ALA A 106 2.11 6.33 -4.75
C ALA A 106 1.18 7.28 -5.52
N ARG A 107 1.56 7.71 -6.73
CA ARG A 107 0.69 8.57 -7.57
C ARG A 107 -0.60 7.87 -7.98
N TYR A 108 -0.53 6.59 -8.32
CA TYR A 108 -1.70 5.80 -8.67
C TYR A 108 -2.69 5.73 -7.49
N ALA A 109 -2.20 5.41 -6.30
CA ALA A 109 -3.02 5.36 -5.08
C ALA A 109 -3.61 6.74 -4.73
N ILE A 110 -2.80 7.81 -4.78
CA ILE A 110 -3.28 9.19 -4.57
C ILE A 110 -4.42 9.53 -5.54
N ASN A 111 -4.24 9.26 -6.83
CA ASN A 111 -5.24 9.56 -7.85
C ASN A 111 -6.52 8.74 -7.67
N PHE A 112 -6.40 7.48 -7.23
CA PHE A 112 -7.56 6.66 -6.90
C PHE A 112 -8.37 7.27 -5.76
N PHE A 113 -7.73 7.55 -4.62
CA PHE A 113 -8.41 8.10 -3.44
C PHE A 113 -8.98 9.50 -3.67
N THR A 114 -8.30 10.37 -4.43
CA THR A 114 -8.87 11.68 -4.81
C THR A 114 -10.11 11.54 -5.67
N THR A 115 -10.09 10.64 -6.66
CA THR A 115 -11.21 10.42 -7.58
C THR A 115 -12.45 9.92 -6.86
N ILE A 116 -12.28 9.16 -5.77
CA ILE A 116 -13.40 8.64 -4.96
C ILE A 116 -13.79 9.57 -3.80
N GLY A 117 -13.18 10.76 -3.70
CA GLY A 117 -13.51 11.77 -2.69
C GLY A 117 -12.86 11.57 -1.32
N LEU A 118 -11.86 10.69 -1.21
CA LEU A 118 -11.16 10.35 0.03
C LEU A 118 -9.71 10.84 0.02
N GLY A 119 -9.46 12.01 -0.59
CA GLY A 119 -8.14 12.63 -0.70
C GLY A 119 -7.36 12.78 0.61
N PRO A 120 -7.98 13.15 1.75
CA PRO A 120 -7.26 13.31 3.03
C PRO A 120 -6.52 12.06 3.51
N LEU A 121 -7.01 10.85 3.16
CA LEU A 121 -6.32 9.59 3.51
C LEU A 121 -4.94 9.43 2.84
N THR A 122 -4.55 10.36 1.98
CA THR A 122 -3.32 10.27 1.18
C THR A 122 -2.28 11.32 1.54
N ASP A 123 -2.49 12.08 2.61
CA ASP A 123 -1.60 13.18 3.00
C ASP A 123 -0.16 12.68 3.25
N GLY A 124 0.01 11.57 3.97
CA GLY A 124 1.32 10.95 4.17
C GLY A 124 2.00 10.47 2.88
N MET A 125 1.25 10.04 1.86
CA MET A 125 1.82 9.69 0.54
C MET A 125 2.22 10.93 -0.26
N ARG A 126 1.45 12.02 -0.15
CA ARG A 126 1.76 13.30 -0.81
C ARG A 126 3.02 13.92 -0.23
N GLU A 127 3.19 13.83 1.08
CA GLU A 127 4.42 14.26 1.75
C GLU A 127 5.61 13.42 1.30
N TRP A 128 5.47 12.08 1.33
CA TRP A 128 6.52 11.18 0.83
C TRP A 128 6.91 11.48 -0.63
N LEU A 129 5.97 11.80 -1.51
CA LEU A 129 6.24 12.17 -2.90
C LEU A 129 7.03 13.47 -3.07
N LYS A 130 6.98 14.40 -2.11
CA LYS A 130 7.80 15.63 -2.16
C LYS A 130 9.28 15.30 -1.96
N ASP A 131 9.57 14.29 -1.15
CA ASP A 131 10.94 13.85 -0.86
C ASP A 131 11.43 12.71 -1.76
N ALA A 132 10.51 12.02 -2.44
CA ALA A 132 10.83 10.91 -3.34
C ALA A 132 11.90 11.24 -4.41
N PRO A 133 11.94 12.42 -5.07
CA PRO A 133 13.01 12.74 -6.01
C PRO A 133 14.41 12.74 -5.35
N LYS A 134 14.51 13.20 -4.09
CA LYS A 134 15.77 13.19 -3.34
C LYS A 134 16.17 11.76 -2.98
N MET A 135 15.20 10.93 -2.57
CA MET A 135 15.43 9.53 -2.25
C MET A 135 15.88 8.73 -3.48
N ILE A 136 15.24 8.94 -4.63
CA ILE A 136 15.63 8.26 -5.89
C ILE A 136 17.05 8.66 -6.29
N LEU A 137 17.41 9.95 -6.19
CA LEU A 137 18.77 10.39 -6.50
C LEU A 137 19.79 9.78 -5.53
N ALA A 138 19.47 9.69 -4.25
CA ALA A 138 20.33 9.07 -3.24
C ALA A 138 20.50 7.56 -3.51
N GLN A 139 19.41 6.83 -3.77
CA GLN A 139 19.42 5.40 -4.09
C GLN A 139 20.17 5.11 -5.39
N ALA A 140 20.03 5.96 -6.41
CA ALA A 140 20.75 5.80 -7.67
C ALA A 140 22.27 5.98 -7.48
N LYS A 141 22.69 6.93 -6.64
CA LYS A 141 24.11 7.12 -6.29
C LYS A 141 24.66 5.93 -5.52
N GLU A 142 23.96 5.50 -4.47
CA GLU A 142 24.39 4.36 -3.64
C GLU A 142 24.46 3.06 -4.46
N LYS A 143 23.48 2.83 -5.35
CA LYS A 143 23.50 1.68 -6.26
C LYS A 143 24.70 1.74 -7.21
N ALA A 144 24.99 2.90 -7.79
CA ALA A 144 26.14 3.06 -8.67
C ALA A 144 27.48 2.84 -7.94
N GLU A 145 27.60 3.33 -6.70
CA GLU A 145 28.78 3.11 -5.85
C GLU A 145 28.95 1.62 -5.51
N ARG A 146 27.86 0.92 -5.18
CA ARG A 146 27.87 -0.52 -4.91
C ARG A 146 28.24 -1.35 -6.14
N GLU A 147 27.67 -1.02 -7.30
CA GLU A 147 28.00 -1.68 -8.58
C GLU A 147 29.47 -1.44 -8.96
N ALA A 148 30.00 -0.22 -8.74
CA ALA A 148 31.41 0.08 -8.96
C ALA A 148 32.33 -0.70 -8.01
N ALA A 149 31.98 -0.80 -6.72
CA ALA A 149 32.74 -1.57 -5.74
C ALA A 149 32.73 -3.08 -6.05
N GLU A 150 31.58 -3.63 -6.47
CA GLU A 150 31.46 -5.04 -6.87
C GLU A 150 32.27 -5.34 -8.14
N ALA A 151 32.25 -4.43 -9.13
CA ALA A 151 33.07 -4.54 -10.33
C ALA A 151 34.57 -4.52 -10.02
N ALA A 152 35.02 -3.61 -9.13
CA ALA A 152 36.41 -3.53 -8.69
C ALA A 152 36.85 -4.80 -7.94
N ALA A 153 36.00 -5.34 -7.06
CA ALA A 153 36.28 -6.59 -6.36
C ALA A 153 36.39 -7.80 -7.31
N LYS A 154 35.53 -7.88 -8.33
CA LYS A 154 35.61 -8.93 -9.37
C LYS A 154 36.87 -8.82 -10.22
N ALA A 155 37.30 -7.60 -10.57
CA ALA A 155 38.52 -7.38 -11.33
C ALA A 155 39.77 -7.83 -10.55
N ALA A 156 39.87 -7.46 -9.25
CA ALA A 156 40.98 -7.87 -8.40
C ALA A 156 41.06 -9.39 -8.20
N ALA A 157 39.91 -10.09 -8.13
CA ALA A 157 39.88 -11.54 -8.01
C ALA A 157 40.31 -12.28 -9.30
N ALA A 158 40.17 -11.65 -10.47
CA ALA A 158 40.58 -12.22 -11.75
C ALA A 158 42.10 -12.13 -11.99
N GLU A 159 42.76 -11.09 -11.46
CA GLU A 159 44.21 -10.89 -11.62
C GLU A 159 45.05 -11.82 -10.71
N GLY A 160 44.52 -12.23 -9.55
CA GLY A 160 45.23 -13.13 -8.62
C GLY A 160 45.24 -14.62 -8.99
N GLY A 161 44.60 -15.01 -10.10
CA GLY A 161 44.45 -16.41 -10.51
C GLY A 161 45.48 -16.92 -11.52
N ASN A 162 46.44 -16.10 -11.95
CA ASN A 162 47.35 -16.41 -13.06
C ASN A 162 48.84 -16.57 -12.64
N GLU A 163 49.10 -16.95 -11.39
CA GLU A 163 50.42 -17.40 -10.93
C GLU A 163 50.29 -18.83 -10.36
N SER A 164 50.47 -19.84 -11.21
CA SER A 164 50.72 -21.24 -10.84
C SER A 164 51.50 -21.94 -11.93
#